data_AF-A0A914MEQ6-F1
#
_entry.id   AF-A0A914MEQ6-F1
#
_cell.length_a   1.000
_cell.length_b   1.000
_cell.length_c   1.000
_cell.angle_alpha   90.00
_cell.angle_beta   90.00
_cell.angle_gamma   90.00
#
_symmetry.space_group_name_H-M   'P 1'
#
loop_
_entity.id
_entity.type
_entity.pdbx_description
1 polymer ?
#
loop_
_entity_poly.entity_id
_entity_poly.type
_entity_poly.pdbx_seq_one_letter_code
_entity_poly.pdbx_strand_id
1 'polypeptide(L)'
;MKGDVCNQTAAIFERTGSRSLVVAGATRYSVRGNHTLSCQPKNAIADAAHNNLTMFHTMCVGVYEASNNGIFMQWHGQQSCPQSGAFISAGAKGSHPIYKEKGAYVNKLVSTVNKLAGENIATTPLQDRKCPLVASTNVFGRIVNGVGEENVCKGKAGPKNVTGNFIHIEQQRKWRDDWANPLDKCN
;
A
#
# COMPACT_ATOMS: atom_id res chain seq x y z
N MET A 1 5.63 -17.36 7.29
CA MET A 1 4.95 -16.78 8.47
C MET A 1 4.15 -15.58 8.00
N LYS A 2 2.84 -15.53 8.29
CA LYS A 2 2.12 -14.26 8.43
C LYS A 2 2.48 -13.76 9.82
N GLY A 3 2.93 -12.52 9.97
CA GLY A 3 3.35 -12.01 11.28
C GLY A 3 3.79 -10.56 11.20
N ASP A 4 4.84 -10.28 10.42
CA ASP A 4 5.53 -9.00 10.55
C ASP A 4 4.66 -7.81 10.09
N VAL A 5 4.11 -7.87 8.87
CA VAL A 5 3.29 -6.78 8.31
C VAL A 5 1.96 -6.61 9.04
N CYS A 6 1.33 -7.70 9.48
CA CYS A 6 0.03 -7.65 10.15
C CYS A 6 0.15 -7.05 11.55
N ASN A 7 1.14 -7.50 12.33
CA ASN A 7 1.41 -6.96 13.67
C ASN A 7 1.82 -5.47 13.57
N GLN A 8 2.60 -5.13 12.55
CA GLN A 8 2.94 -3.75 12.22
C GLN A 8 1.68 -2.89 12.01
N THR A 9 0.80 -3.34 11.13
CA THR A 9 -0.39 -2.57 10.80
C THR A 9 -1.33 -2.46 12.01
N ALA A 10 -1.41 -3.51 12.84
CA ALA A 10 -2.17 -3.50 14.10
C ALA A 10 -1.62 -2.49 15.11
N ALA A 11 -0.31 -2.48 15.35
CA ALA A 11 0.30 -1.52 16.28
C ALA A 11 0.20 -0.07 15.76
N ILE A 12 0.26 0.18 14.45
CA ILE A 12 -0.10 1.50 13.90
C ILE A 12 -1.56 1.81 14.17
N PHE A 13 -2.47 0.88 13.91
CA PHE A 13 -3.90 1.10 14.15
C PHE A 13 -4.17 1.45 15.62
N GLU A 14 -3.56 0.74 16.58
CA GLU A 14 -3.72 1.03 18.01
C GLU A 14 -3.14 2.39 18.43
N ARG A 15 -2.00 2.78 17.83
CA ARG A 15 -1.30 4.03 18.17
C ARG A 15 -1.75 5.23 17.35
N THR A 16 -2.59 5.04 16.34
CA THR A 16 -3.12 6.12 15.51
C THR A 16 -4.62 6.22 15.71
N GLY A 17 -5.20 7.42 15.58
CA GLY A 17 -6.67 7.58 15.54
C GLY A 17 -7.33 6.98 14.29
N SER A 18 -6.77 5.90 13.74
CA SER A 18 -7.30 5.17 12.60
C SER A 18 -8.64 4.55 12.97
N ARG A 19 -9.61 4.66 12.06
CA ARG A 19 -10.99 4.23 12.33
C ARG A 19 -11.25 2.77 11.97
N SER A 20 -10.42 2.18 11.11
CA SER A 20 -10.60 0.82 10.63
C SER A 20 -9.27 0.16 10.31
N LEU A 21 -9.22 -1.16 10.54
CA LEU A 21 -8.12 -2.02 10.17
C LEU A 21 -8.67 -3.23 9.42
N VAL A 22 -8.16 -3.48 8.22
CA VAL A 22 -8.51 -4.67 7.43
C VAL A 22 -7.24 -5.45 7.16
N VAL A 23 -7.20 -6.71 7.57
CA VAL A 23 -6.03 -7.59 7.43
C VAL A 23 -6.36 -8.74 6.49
N ALA A 24 -5.49 -8.99 5.51
CA ALA A 24 -5.65 -10.12 4.61
C ALA A 24 -5.47 -11.44 5.36
N GLY A 25 -6.53 -12.26 5.38
CA GLY A 25 -6.52 -13.56 6.06
C GLY A 25 -5.67 -14.64 5.37
N ALA A 26 -5.12 -14.39 4.18
CA ALA A 26 -4.34 -15.32 3.36
C ALA A 26 -3.02 -14.70 2.85
N THR A 27 -1.95 -15.51 2.73
CA THR A 27 -0.76 -15.08 1.96
C THR A 27 -1.03 -15.32 0.48
N ARG A 28 -0.34 -14.60 -0.41
CA ARG A 28 -0.46 -14.81 -1.87
C ARG A 28 -0.14 -16.24 -2.34
N TYR A 29 0.53 -17.04 -1.51
CA TYR A 29 0.91 -18.43 -1.79
C TYR A 29 0.08 -19.45 -1.00
N SER A 30 -1.06 -19.06 -0.43
CA SER A 30 -1.89 -19.94 0.41
C SER A 30 -2.67 -20.98 -0.39
N VAL A 31 -2.85 -20.80 -1.70
CA VAL A 31 -3.49 -21.79 -2.57
C VAL A 31 -2.42 -22.58 -3.32
N ARG A 32 -2.50 -23.92 -3.22
CA ARG A 32 -1.67 -24.85 -3.99
C ARG A 32 -2.24 -25.06 -5.39
N GLY A 33 -1.37 -25.39 -6.34
CA GLY A 33 -1.71 -25.41 -7.76
C GLY A 33 -1.53 -24.01 -8.35
N ASN A 34 -0.99 -23.89 -9.55
CA ASN A 34 -0.65 -22.63 -10.21
C ASN A 34 -1.90 -21.89 -10.71
N HIS A 35 -2.90 -21.74 -9.84
CA HIS A 35 -4.17 -21.09 -10.14
C HIS A 35 -3.98 -19.57 -10.10
N THR A 36 -4.39 -18.93 -11.19
CA THR A 36 -4.29 -17.49 -11.39
C THR A 36 -5.64 -16.81 -11.27
N LEU A 37 -5.61 -15.49 -11.08
CA LEU A 37 -6.82 -14.66 -10.98
C LEU A 37 -7.46 -14.40 -12.33
N SER A 38 -8.78 -14.44 -12.41
CA SER A 38 -9.52 -13.94 -13.57
C SER A 38 -9.32 -12.42 -13.77
N CYS A 39 -9.29 -11.67 -12.68
CA CYS A 39 -9.12 -10.22 -12.66
C CYS A 39 -7.75 -9.77 -13.20
N GLN A 40 -6.67 -10.42 -12.72
CA GLN A 40 -5.28 -10.15 -13.13
C GLN A 40 -4.50 -11.48 -13.26
N PRO A 41 -4.50 -12.12 -14.45
CA PRO A 41 -4.01 -13.49 -14.64
C PRO A 41 -2.52 -13.73 -14.36
N LYS A 42 -1.73 -12.68 -14.12
CA LYS A 42 -0.32 -12.79 -13.71
C LYS A 42 -0.13 -12.97 -12.21
N ASN A 43 -1.21 -12.85 -11.43
CA ASN A 43 -1.19 -12.89 -9.99
C ASN A 43 -1.83 -14.19 -9.48
N ALA A 44 -1.31 -14.68 -8.36
CA ALA A 44 -1.82 -15.88 -7.70
C ALA A 44 -3.23 -15.64 -7.13
N ILE A 45 -4.05 -16.69 -7.10
CA ILE A 45 -5.46 -16.57 -6.68
C ILE A 45 -5.66 -16.01 -5.25
N ALA A 46 -4.69 -16.22 -4.36
CA ALA A 46 -4.71 -15.70 -2.99
C ALA A 46 -4.08 -14.30 -2.83
N ASP A 47 -3.67 -13.64 -3.92
CA ASP A 47 -3.11 -12.29 -3.88
C ASP A 47 -4.19 -11.24 -3.66
N ALA A 48 -4.42 -10.91 -2.39
CA ALA A 48 -5.48 -10.00 -1.95
C ALA A 48 -5.40 -8.58 -2.56
N ALA A 49 -4.21 -8.13 -2.96
CA ALA A 49 -4.02 -6.80 -3.56
C ALA A 49 -4.47 -6.73 -5.02
N HIS A 50 -4.62 -7.87 -5.69
CA HIS A 50 -4.92 -7.98 -7.12
C HIS A 50 -6.19 -8.80 -7.39
N ASN A 51 -6.86 -9.30 -6.34
CA ASN A 51 -8.08 -10.11 -6.42
C ASN A 51 -9.31 -9.36 -5.88
N ASN A 52 -10.25 -9.04 -6.76
CA ASN A 52 -11.51 -8.39 -6.42
C ASN A 52 -12.59 -9.34 -5.87
N LEU A 53 -12.33 -10.64 -5.79
CA LEU A 53 -13.27 -11.66 -5.30
C LEU A 53 -12.96 -12.13 -3.86
N THR A 54 -12.05 -11.46 -3.16
CA THR A 54 -11.70 -11.83 -1.78
C THR A 54 -12.55 -11.07 -0.77
N MET A 55 -12.84 -11.69 0.38
CA MET A 55 -13.43 -11.00 1.53
C MET A 55 -12.62 -9.77 1.96
N PHE A 56 -11.29 -9.81 1.79
CA PHE A 56 -10.43 -8.65 2.04
C PHE A 56 -10.82 -7.47 1.16
N HIS A 57 -11.00 -7.70 -0.15
CA HIS A 57 -11.43 -6.66 -1.07
C HIS A 57 -12.82 -6.12 -0.72
N THR A 58 -13.79 -7.00 -0.48
CA THR A 58 -15.16 -6.62 -0.08
C THR A 58 -15.16 -5.72 1.15
N MET A 59 -14.37 -6.06 2.17
CA MET A 59 -14.25 -5.25 3.39
C MET A 59 -13.57 -3.90 3.12
N CYS A 60 -12.52 -3.86 2.31
CA CYS A 60 -11.87 -2.61 1.93
C CYS A 60 -12.85 -1.65 1.21
N VAL A 61 -13.68 -2.16 0.29
CA VAL A 61 -14.69 -1.37 -0.42
C VAL A 61 -15.75 -0.84 0.55
N GLY A 62 -16.29 -1.69 1.42
CA GLY A 62 -17.29 -1.26 2.41
C GLY A 62 -16.77 -0.17 3.36
N VAL A 63 -15.51 -0.27 3.81
CA VAL A 63 -14.87 0.79 4.61
C VAL A 63 -14.67 2.07 3.79
N TYR A 64 -14.29 1.95 2.51
CA TYR A 64 -14.14 3.09 1.61
C TYR A 64 -15.44 3.88 1.46
N GLU A 65 -16.54 3.18 1.17
CA GLU A 65 -17.88 3.77 1.02
C GLU A 65 -18.35 4.45 2.32
N ALA A 66 -18.05 3.87 3.48
CA ALA A 66 -18.42 4.44 4.78
C ALA A 66 -17.54 5.63 5.22
N SER A 67 -16.37 5.84 4.60
CA SER A 67 -15.34 6.77 5.11
C SER A 67 -15.59 8.25 4.82
N ASN A 68 -16.38 8.59 3.80
CA ASN A 68 -16.61 9.95 3.29
C ASN A 68 -15.33 10.81 3.20
N ASN A 69 -14.40 10.43 2.30
CA ASN A 69 -13.04 10.99 2.11
C ASN A 69 -11.95 10.51 3.09
N GLY A 70 -11.89 9.21 3.35
CA GLY A 70 -10.78 8.59 4.10
C GLY A 70 -9.42 8.62 3.39
N ILE A 71 -8.35 8.45 4.18
CA ILE A 71 -7.00 8.13 3.70
C ILE A 71 -6.76 6.65 3.97
N PHE A 72 -6.34 5.93 2.93
CA PHE A 72 -6.20 4.49 2.92
C PHE A 72 -4.73 4.12 2.76
N MET A 73 -4.13 3.63 3.85
CA MET A 73 -2.76 3.15 3.86
C MET A 73 -2.73 1.63 3.79
N GLN A 74 -2.01 1.08 2.81
CA GLN A 74 -1.84 -0.36 2.66
C GLN A 74 -0.36 -0.75 2.77
N TRP A 75 -0.07 -1.69 3.66
CA TRP A 75 1.27 -2.13 4.00
C TRP A 75 1.57 -3.48 3.38
N HIS A 76 2.70 -3.57 2.68
CA HIS A 76 3.18 -4.75 1.99
C HIS A 76 4.64 -5.04 2.34
N GLY A 77 4.99 -6.32 2.28
CA GLY A 77 6.37 -6.75 2.31
C GLY A 77 6.96 -6.93 0.91
N GLN A 78 8.17 -6.41 0.68
CA GLN A 78 8.87 -6.50 -0.60
C GLN A 78 10.29 -7.07 -0.50
N GLN A 79 10.80 -7.50 -1.65
CA GLN A 79 12.21 -7.82 -1.92
C GLN A 79 12.73 -7.22 -3.25
N SER A 80 11.86 -6.64 -4.08
CA SER A 80 12.16 -6.25 -5.47
C SER A 80 12.69 -4.82 -5.64
N CYS A 81 12.72 -4.01 -4.58
CA CYS A 81 13.18 -2.63 -4.60
C CYS A 81 14.35 -2.45 -3.63
N PRO A 82 15.58 -2.82 -4.05
CA PRO A 82 16.74 -2.89 -3.16
C PRO A 82 17.23 -1.51 -2.69
N GLN A 83 16.97 -0.46 -3.47
CA GLN A 83 17.41 0.90 -3.15
C GLN A 83 16.54 1.59 -2.09
N SER A 84 15.36 1.03 -1.80
CA SER A 84 14.36 1.64 -0.93
C SER A 84 14.02 0.69 0.21
N GLY A 85 14.35 1.10 1.43
CA GLY A 85 13.93 0.39 2.63
C GLY A 85 12.41 0.34 2.76
N ALA A 86 11.75 1.46 2.46
CA ALA A 86 10.30 1.59 2.28
C ALA A 86 10.01 2.36 0.98
N PHE A 87 9.25 1.76 0.06
CA PHE A 87 8.82 2.40 -1.17
C PHE A 87 7.35 2.81 -1.05
N ILE A 88 7.08 4.11 -1.08
CA ILE A 88 5.79 4.71 -0.74
C ILE A 88 5.17 5.35 -1.99
N SER A 89 4.05 4.82 -2.45
CA SER A 89 3.39 5.24 -3.71
C SER A 89 1.94 5.65 -3.49
N ALA A 90 1.47 6.64 -4.25
CA ALA A 90 0.05 6.99 -4.35
C ALA A 90 -0.74 6.14 -5.38
N GLY A 91 -0.14 5.08 -5.92
CA GLY A 91 -0.72 4.31 -7.04
C GLY A 91 -0.37 4.85 -8.44
N ALA A 92 0.60 5.76 -8.54
CA ALA A 92 0.99 6.40 -9.79
C ALA A 92 2.50 6.28 -10.10
N LYS A 93 2.86 6.53 -11.36
CA LYS A 93 4.27 6.56 -11.80
C LYS A 93 4.98 7.82 -11.28
N GLY A 94 6.31 7.79 -11.17
CA GLY A 94 7.12 8.89 -10.64
C GLY A 94 7.02 10.23 -11.36
N SER A 95 6.51 10.28 -12.59
CA SER A 95 6.22 11.54 -13.29
C SER A 95 4.94 12.23 -12.81
N HIS A 96 4.14 11.59 -11.95
CA HIS A 96 2.87 12.13 -11.48
C HIS A 96 3.09 13.35 -10.56
N PRO A 97 2.32 14.45 -10.73
CA PRO A 97 2.47 15.67 -9.92
C PRO A 97 2.33 15.47 -8.41
N ILE A 98 1.57 14.45 -7.97
CA ILE A 98 1.34 14.15 -6.54
C ILE A 98 2.65 14.01 -5.74
N TYR A 99 3.72 13.50 -6.36
CA TYR A 99 5.02 13.32 -5.70
C TYR A 99 5.84 14.61 -5.59
N LYS A 100 5.38 15.71 -6.18
CA LYS A 100 5.96 17.06 -6.04
C LYS A 100 5.05 17.99 -5.22
N GLU A 101 3.81 17.58 -4.99
CA GLU A 101 2.82 18.38 -4.28
C GLU A 101 3.21 18.55 -2.81
N LYS A 102 3.39 19.81 -2.40
CA LYS A 102 3.67 20.16 -1.01
C LYS A 102 2.43 19.83 -0.18
N GLY A 103 2.60 19.00 0.84
CA GLY A 103 1.53 18.67 1.78
C GLY A 103 0.83 17.34 1.51
N ALA A 104 1.06 16.71 0.34
CA ALA A 104 0.55 15.37 0.05
C ALA A 104 1.02 14.37 1.09
N TYR A 105 0.11 13.51 1.56
CA TYR A 105 0.38 12.56 2.64
C TYR A 105 1.54 11.60 2.33
N VAL A 106 1.69 11.20 1.06
CA VAL A 106 2.80 10.36 0.60
C VAL A 106 4.17 11.02 0.86
N ASN A 107 4.29 12.33 0.60
CA ASN A 107 5.53 13.08 0.78
C ASN A 107 5.79 13.36 2.27
N LYS A 108 4.73 13.66 3.03
CA LYS A 108 4.82 13.81 4.49
C LYS A 108 5.31 12.53 5.15
N LEU A 109 4.74 11.38 4.77
CA LEU A 109 5.11 10.09 5.34
C LEU A 109 6.58 9.75 5.03
N VAL A 110 7.04 9.92 3.80
CA VAL A 110 8.45 9.74 3.43
C VAL A 110 9.37 10.62 4.28
N SER A 111 9.04 11.91 4.40
CA SER A 111 9.85 12.85 5.19
C SER A 111 9.90 12.46 6.68
N THR A 112 8.76 12.08 7.27
CA THR A 112 8.69 11.67 8.67
C THR A 112 9.46 10.39 8.92
N VAL A 113 9.30 9.38 8.06
CA VAL A 113 10.02 8.10 8.21
C VAL A 113 11.53 8.31 8.13
N ASN A 114 12.02 9.06 7.14
CA ASN A 114 13.46 9.33 7.02
C ASN A 114 14.00 10.14 8.20
N LYS A 115 13.23 11.12 8.70
CA LYS A 115 13.60 11.89 9.88
C LYS A 115 13.73 11.02 11.12
N LEU A 116 12.77 10.12 11.35
CA LEU A 116 12.77 9.21 12.51
C LEU A 116 13.85 8.13 12.41
N ALA A 117 14.11 7.63 11.20
CA ALA A 117 15.15 6.64 10.96
C ALA A 117 16.57 7.23 11.06
N GLY A 118 16.73 8.55 10.85
CA GLY A 118 18.06 9.18 10.75
C GLY A 118 18.79 8.89 9.43
N GLU A 119 18.12 8.21 8.48
CA GLU A 119 18.64 7.88 7.16
C GLU A 119 17.54 7.86 6.09
N ASN A 120 17.95 7.98 4.82
CA ASN A 120 17.03 8.03 3.68
C ASN A 120 16.59 6.62 3.24
N ILE A 121 15.70 6.00 4.01
CA ILE A 121 15.18 4.65 3.75
C ILE A 121 13.87 4.64 2.98
N ALA A 122 13.06 5.69 3.14
CA ALA A 122 11.78 5.87 2.51
C ALA A 122 11.93 6.71 1.24
N THR A 123 11.32 6.23 0.16
CA THR A 123 11.33 6.90 -1.14
C THR A 123 9.96 6.88 -1.79
N THR A 124 9.72 7.82 -2.69
CA THR A 124 8.59 7.81 -3.62
C THR A 124 9.02 7.30 -5.00
N PRO A 125 8.07 6.96 -5.89
CA PRO A 125 8.34 6.71 -7.31
C PRO A 125 9.07 7.84 -8.04
N LEU A 126 9.02 9.09 -7.53
CA LEU A 126 9.78 10.20 -8.08
C LEU A 126 11.29 10.06 -7.79
N GLN A 127 11.64 9.54 -6.60
CA GLN A 127 13.00 9.39 -6.08
C GLN A 127 13.62 8.05 -6.50
N ASP A 128 12.90 6.93 -6.36
CA ASP A 128 13.30 5.61 -6.85
C ASP A 128 12.47 5.25 -8.08
N ARG A 129 12.97 5.65 -9.26
CA ARG A 129 12.30 5.38 -10.54
C ARG A 129 12.50 3.95 -11.05
N LYS A 130 13.38 3.17 -10.41
CA LYS A 130 13.71 1.80 -10.83
C LYS A 130 12.79 0.78 -10.17
N CYS A 131 12.26 1.09 -8.98
CA CYS A 131 11.30 0.24 -8.30
C CYS A 131 9.96 0.14 -9.08
N PRO A 132 9.55 -1.07 -9.51
CA PRO A 132 8.33 -1.24 -10.30
C PRO A 132 7.05 -1.27 -9.45
N LEU A 133 7.16 -1.32 -8.12
CA LEU A 133 6.06 -1.59 -7.19
C LEU A 133 5.21 -0.33 -6.89
N VAL A 134 4.83 0.41 -7.92
CA VAL A 134 4.07 1.66 -7.81
C VAL A 134 2.60 1.48 -7.48
N ALA A 135 2.13 0.24 -7.31
CA ALA A 135 0.74 -0.12 -6.97
C ALA A 135 -0.35 0.27 -7.99
N SER A 136 0.02 0.61 -9.24
CA SER A 136 -0.95 0.94 -10.29
C SER A 136 -1.89 -0.22 -10.70
N THR A 137 -1.56 -1.44 -10.28
CA THR A 137 -2.36 -2.65 -10.49
C THR A 137 -3.17 -3.05 -9.26
N ASN A 138 -3.00 -2.37 -8.13
CA ASN A 138 -3.75 -2.69 -6.92
C ASN A 138 -5.25 -2.44 -7.13
N VAL A 139 -6.09 -3.46 -6.94
CA VAL A 139 -7.53 -3.32 -7.23
C VAL A 139 -8.20 -2.32 -6.27
N PHE A 140 -7.88 -2.37 -4.98
CA PHE A 140 -8.45 -1.40 -4.04
C PHE A 140 -7.92 0.02 -4.28
N GLY A 141 -6.61 0.15 -4.52
CA GLY A 141 -6.01 1.44 -4.86
C GLY A 141 -6.57 2.08 -6.13
N ARG A 142 -7.03 1.29 -7.10
CA ARG A 142 -7.75 1.77 -8.29
C ARG A 142 -9.11 2.37 -7.93
N ILE A 143 -9.87 1.72 -7.04
CA ILE A 143 -11.17 2.23 -6.57
C ILE A 143 -10.99 3.56 -5.84
N VAL A 144 -10.05 3.62 -4.88
CA VAL A 144 -9.76 4.87 -4.15
C VAL A 144 -9.33 6.00 -5.10
N ASN A 145 -8.63 5.66 -6.19
CA ASN A 145 -8.24 6.59 -7.26
C ASN A 145 -9.30 6.67 -8.39
N GLY A 146 -10.57 6.43 -8.09
CA GLY A 146 -11.71 6.75 -8.94
C GLY A 146 -11.96 5.82 -10.14
N VAL A 147 -11.46 4.59 -10.12
CA VAL A 147 -11.86 3.55 -11.10
C VAL A 147 -13.10 2.84 -10.58
N GLY A 148 -14.16 2.76 -11.40
CA GLY A 148 -15.39 2.02 -11.06
C GLY A 148 -15.12 0.53 -10.78
N GLU A 149 -15.89 -0.06 -9.88
CA GLU A 149 -15.72 -1.45 -9.43
C GLU A 149 -15.83 -2.45 -10.61
N GLU A 150 -16.74 -2.21 -11.53
CA GLU A 150 -16.94 -2.99 -12.75
C GLU A 150 -15.71 -2.99 -13.67
N ASN A 151 -14.86 -1.96 -13.54
CA ASN A 151 -13.67 -1.76 -14.35
C ASN A 151 -12.37 -2.03 -13.57
N VAL A 152 -12.43 -2.34 -12.28
CA VAL A 152 -11.26 -2.36 -11.38
C VAL A 152 -10.15 -3.32 -11.82
N CYS A 153 -10.50 -4.40 -12.53
CA CYS A 153 -9.55 -5.41 -13.00
C CYS A 153 -8.64 -4.92 -14.13
N LYS A 154 -9.17 -4.09 -15.03
CA LYS A 154 -8.47 -3.67 -16.26
C LYS A 154 -8.25 -2.16 -16.35
N GLY A 155 -9.13 -1.39 -15.73
CA GLY A 155 -9.09 0.06 -15.66
C GLY A 155 -7.83 0.57 -14.97
N LYS A 156 -7.38 1.74 -15.40
CA LYS A 156 -6.28 2.48 -14.78
C LYS A 156 -6.85 3.77 -14.23
N ALA A 157 -6.38 4.18 -13.06
CA ALA A 157 -6.72 5.50 -12.53
C ALA A 157 -6.27 6.59 -13.51
N GLY A 158 -7.17 7.52 -13.82
CA GLY A 158 -6.80 8.74 -14.54
C GLY A 158 -5.87 9.59 -13.67
N PRO A 159 -4.88 10.30 -14.25
CA PRO A 159 -3.96 11.13 -13.46
C PRO A 159 -4.67 12.11 -12.51
N LYS A 160 -5.77 12.72 -12.97
CA LYS A 160 -6.55 13.67 -12.14
C LYS A 160 -7.20 13.04 -10.90
N ASN A 161 -7.40 11.72 -10.90
CA ASN A 161 -8.06 11.02 -9.81
C ASN A 161 -7.07 10.53 -8.74
N VAL A 162 -5.76 10.59 -9.01
CA VAL A 162 -4.74 10.24 -8.01
C VAL A 162 -4.49 11.45 -7.12
N THR A 163 -5.28 11.55 -6.06
CA THR A 163 -5.26 12.66 -5.08
C THR A 163 -4.32 12.42 -3.91
N GLY A 164 -3.75 11.22 -3.79
CA GLY A 164 -2.92 10.82 -2.65
C GLY A 164 -3.70 10.25 -1.45
N ASN A 165 -5.01 10.02 -1.60
CA ASN A 165 -5.83 9.35 -0.58
C ASN A 165 -5.52 7.86 -0.46
N PHE A 166 -5.00 7.23 -1.52
CA PHE A 166 -4.41 5.89 -1.43
C PHE A 166 -2.91 6.00 -1.22
N ILE A 167 -2.37 5.31 -0.23
CA ILE A 167 -0.94 5.23 0.07
C ILE A 167 -0.56 3.76 0.17
N HIS A 168 0.27 3.31 -0.76
CA HIS A 168 0.82 1.98 -0.81
C HIS A 168 2.26 1.97 -0.31
N ILE A 169 2.59 1.07 0.60
CA ILE A 169 3.89 1.02 1.27
C ILE A 169 4.49 -0.38 1.10
N GLU A 170 5.61 -0.48 0.38
CA GLU A 170 6.35 -1.72 0.16
C GLU A 170 7.65 -1.69 0.98
N GLN A 171 7.83 -2.57 1.94
CA GLN A 171 8.96 -2.51 2.88
C GLN A 171 9.87 -3.71 2.83
N GLN A 172 11.19 -3.50 2.88
CA GLN A 172 12.14 -4.59 3.04
C GLN A 172 12.04 -5.17 4.45
N ARG A 173 12.34 -6.46 4.57
CA ARG A 173 12.25 -7.20 5.83
C ARG A 173 13.03 -6.54 6.98
N LYS A 174 14.25 -6.06 6.73
CA LYS A 174 15.08 -5.36 7.74
C LYS A 174 14.32 -4.21 8.43
N TRP A 175 13.46 -3.50 7.69
CA TRP A 175 12.70 -2.35 8.19
C TRP A 175 11.32 -2.72 8.76
N ARG A 176 10.91 -3.99 8.62
CA ARG A 176 9.67 -4.53 9.20
C ARG A 176 9.92 -5.25 10.51
N ASP A 177 11.11 -5.80 10.71
CA ASP A 177 11.39 -6.70 11.84
C ASP A 177 11.93 -5.94 13.08
N ASP A 178 12.20 -4.62 12.99
CA ASP A 178 12.74 -3.77 14.08
C ASP A 178 11.71 -2.74 14.61
N TRP A 179 10.56 -3.23 15.07
CA TRP A 179 9.42 -2.39 15.47
C TRP A 179 9.52 -1.77 16.87
N ALA A 180 10.43 -2.25 17.70
CA ALA A 180 10.61 -1.77 19.07
C ALA A 180 11.33 -0.40 19.16
N ASN A 181 11.91 0.10 18.07
CA ASN A 181 12.85 1.23 18.14
C ASN A 181 12.28 2.59 17.66
N PRO A 182 11.45 2.67 16.60
CA PRO A 182 10.96 3.96 16.12
C PRO A 182 9.67 4.44 16.78
N LEU A 183 8.75 3.54 17.16
CA LEU A 183 7.43 3.93 17.71
C LEU A 183 7.46 4.25 19.20
N ASP A 184 8.49 3.82 19.93
CA ASP A 184 8.69 4.14 21.34
C ASP A 184 9.36 5.51 21.54
N LYS A 185 9.82 6.15 20.45
CA LYS A 185 10.35 7.52 20.44
C LYS A 185 9.29 8.59 20.14
N CYS A 186 8.03 8.17 19.96
CA CYS A 186 6.90 9.07 19.72
C CYS A 186 6.08 9.37 20.99
N ASN A 187 6.54 8.92 22.16
CA ASN A 187 6.02 9.30 23.48
C ASN A 187 6.99 10.25 24.18
#